data_AF-A0A9R0Y502-F1
#
_entry.id   AF-A0A9R0Y502-F1
#
_cell.length_a   1.000
_cell.length_b   1.000
_cell.length_c   1.000
_cell.angle_alpha   90.00
_cell.angle_beta   90.00
_cell.angle_gamma   90.00
#
_symmetry.space_group_name_H-M   'P 1'
#
loop_
_entity.id
_entity.type
_entity.pdbx_description
1 polymer ?
#
loop_
_entity_poly.entity_id
_entity_poly.type
_entity_poly.pdbx_seq_one_letter_code
_entity_poly.pdbx_strand_id
1 'polypeptide(L)'
;MQSQEETRLAEMAAEKVRHDIYWKVKEIEAKRKMGEEYRENLKQQSQIEAQRLRYEDELAKKRKQEEREAERRRDAELVRMQEIGALKREQARRATEQKILEQELQTLKERAKNDRETNKENAISNAKAKAHEAKLTEDYERRMLVELMNGEKEKWLAAINTTFQHIEGGLRTLLTDRSKLVMGIGGVTALAAGVYTTREGARVTWGYVNRILGQPSLIRESSMRKFPLPGLKALKPSSASLSGGAGFENVILHPSLKRRIEHLARATANTKSHDAPFRNMLFYGHPGTGKTLVAREMARKSGLDYAMMTGGDVAPLGSEAVTKIHEIFDWAKKSQKGMLLFIDEADAFLCE
;
A
#
# COMPACT_ATOMS: atom_id res chain seq x y z
N MET A 1 -17.21 -109.03 -76.71
CA MET A 1 -17.84 -108.73 -75.41
C MET A 1 -16.92 -107.92 -74.50
N GLN A 2 -15.66 -108.32 -74.28
CA GLN A 2 -14.74 -107.66 -73.33
C GLN A 2 -14.46 -106.15 -73.60
N SER A 3 -14.31 -105.73 -74.87
CA SER A 3 -14.07 -104.31 -75.21
C SER A 3 -15.25 -103.37 -74.89
N GLN A 4 -16.49 -103.87 -74.88
CA GLN A 4 -17.67 -103.09 -74.49
C GLN A 4 -17.83 -102.99 -72.97
N GLU A 5 -17.32 -103.97 -72.22
CA GLU A 5 -17.34 -103.96 -70.76
C GLU A 5 -16.31 -102.98 -70.19
N GLU A 6 -15.11 -102.92 -70.77
CA GLU A 6 -14.07 -101.95 -70.39
C GLU A 6 -14.49 -100.49 -70.64
N THR A 7 -15.13 -100.21 -71.77
CA THR A 7 -15.66 -98.86 -72.07
C THR A 7 -16.78 -98.48 -71.10
N ARG A 8 -17.69 -99.40 -70.78
CA ARG A 8 -18.75 -99.17 -69.80
C ARG A 8 -18.20 -98.96 -68.37
N LEU A 9 -17.13 -99.66 -67.98
CA LEU A 9 -16.45 -99.45 -66.71
C LEU A 9 -15.74 -98.09 -66.65
N ALA A 10 -15.12 -97.66 -67.74
CA ALA A 10 -14.51 -96.34 -67.86
C ALA A 10 -15.54 -95.20 -67.79
N GLU A 11 -16.70 -95.36 -68.44
CA GLU A 11 -17.82 -94.42 -68.34
C GLU A 11 -18.38 -94.32 -66.92
N MET A 12 -18.61 -95.46 -66.25
CA MET A 12 -19.04 -95.50 -64.85
C MET A 12 -18.02 -94.84 -63.91
N ALA A 13 -16.72 -94.99 -64.17
CA ALA A 13 -15.67 -94.32 -63.41
C ALA A 13 -15.65 -92.80 -63.66
N ALA A 14 -15.82 -92.38 -64.92
CA ALA A 14 -15.92 -90.97 -65.28
C ALA A 14 -17.16 -90.29 -64.66
N GLU A 15 -18.30 -90.97 -64.62
CA GLU A 15 -19.52 -90.50 -63.95
C GLU A 15 -19.33 -90.33 -62.44
N LYS A 16 -18.66 -91.27 -61.77
CA LYS A 16 -18.31 -91.15 -60.35
C LYS A 16 -17.43 -89.92 -60.07
N VAL A 17 -16.39 -89.72 -60.88
CA VAL A 17 -15.50 -88.54 -60.74
C VAL A 17 -16.27 -87.24 -60.99
N ARG A 18 -17.14 -87.19 -62.00
CA ARG A 18 -18.00 -86.02 -62.26
C ARG A 18 -18.94 -85.73 -61.09
N HIS A 19 -19.55 -86.76 -60.52
CA HIS A 19 -20.40 -86.65 -59.35
C HIS A 19 -19.62 -86.13 -58.13
N ASP A 20 -18.42 -86.64 -57.89
CA ASP A 20 -17.56 -86.17 -56.78
C ASP A 20 -17.10 -84.72 -56.96
N ILE A 21 -16.75 -84.31 -58.18
CA ILE A 21 -16.44 -82.92 -58.51
C ILE A 21 -17.66 -82.03 -58.26
N TYR A 22 -18.84 -82.45 -58.73
CA TYR A 22 -20.08 -81.71 -58.53
C TYR A 22 -20.38 -81.49 -57.04
N TRP A 23 -20.26 -82.53 -56.21
CA TRP A 23 -20.45 -82.39 -54.76
C TRP A 23 -19.42 -81.49 -54.10
N LYS A 24 -18.14 -81.59 -54.49
CA LYS A 24 -17.08 -80.70 -53.98
C LYS A 24 -17.30 -79.24 -54.37
N VAL A 25 -17.70 -78.96 -55.61
CA VAL A 25 -18.03 -77.60 -56.06
C VAL A 25 -19.22 -77.07 -55.28
N LYS A 26 -20.27 -77.88 -55.10
CA LYS A 26 -21.45 -77.52 -54.30
C LYS A 26 -21.09 -77.22 -52.83
N GLU A 27 -20.17 -77.99 -52.24
CA GLU A 27 -19.67 -77.77 -50.88
C GLU A 27 -18.85 -76.48 -50.78
N ILE A 28 -17.99 -76.20 -51.77
CA ILE A 28 -17.22 -74.95 -51.84
C ILE A 28 -18.14 -73.74 -51.98
N GLU A 29 -19.17 -73.83 -52.83
CA GLU A 29 -20.18 -72.77 -52.98
C GLU A 29 -20.97 -72.55 -51.70
N ALA A 30 -21.38 -73.62 -51.02
CA ALA A 30 -22.05 -73.51 -49.72
C ALA A 30 -21.15 -72.82 -48.68
N LYS A 31 -19.87 -73.20 -48.59
CA LYS A 31 -18.89 -72.56 -47.71
C LYS A 31 -18.65 -71.09 -48.06
N ARG A 32 -18.61 -70.73 -49.35
CA ARG A 32 -18.49 -69.34 -49.81
C ARG A 32 -19.71 -68.51 -49.41
N LYS A 33 -20.93 -69.01 -49.66
CA LYS A 33 -22.18 -68.34 -49.26
C LYS A 33 -22.25 -68.11 -47.76
N MET A 34 -21.96 -69.14 -46.96
CA MET A 34 -21.89 -69.01 -45.49
C MET A 34 -20.84 -67.98 -45.04
N GLY A 35 -19.68 -67.94 -45.71
CA GLY A 35 -18.64 -66.94 -45.43
C GLY A 35 -19.05 -65.51 -45.81
N GLU A 36 -19.79 -65.33 -46.90
CA GLU A 36 -20.34 -64.04 -47.33
C GLU A 36 -21.41 -63.55 -46.35
N GLU A 37 -22.37 -64.39 -45.98
CA GLU A 37 -23.40 -64.07 -44.98
C GLU A 37 -22.78 -63.70 -43.63
N TYR A 38 -21.76 -64.43 -43.18
CA TYR A 38 -21.03 -64.12 -41.96
C TYR A 38 -20.35 -62.74 -42.02
N ARG A 39 -19.72 -62.41 -43.15
CA ARG A 39 -19.08 -61.10 -43.35
C ARG A 39 -20.10 -59.96 -43.38
N GLU A 40 -21.24 -60.15 -44.04
CA GLU A 40 -22.30 -59.14 -44.09
C GLU A 40 -22.93 -58.92 -42.72
N ASN A 41 -23.22 -59.99 -41.96
CA ASN A 41 -23.69 -59.88 -40.58
C ASN A 41 -22.68 -59.15 -39.68
N LEU A 42 -21.39 -59.45 -39.81
CA LEU A 42 -20.34 -58.78 -39.05
C LEU A 42 -20.25 -57.29 -39.40
N LYS A 43 -20.34 -56.94 -40.69
CA LYS A 43 -20.38 -55.54 -41.13
C LYS A 43 -21.60 -54.81 -40.55
N GLN A 44 -22.79 -55.42 -40.61
CA GLN A 44 -24.01 -54.82 -40.05
C GLN A 44 -23.88 -54.60 -38.54
N GLN A 45 -23.36 -55.57 -37.80
CA GLN A 45 -23.11 -55.43 -36.36
C GLN A 45 -22.13 -54.29 -36.07
N SER A 46 -21.02 -54.22 -36.82
CA SER A 46 -20.05 -53.13 -36.66
C SER A 46 -20.64 -51.74 -36.96
N GLN A 47 -21.56 -51.65 -37.93
CA GLN A 47 -22.23 -50.39 -38.27
C GLN A 47 -23.21 -49.96 -37.19
N ILE A 48 -23.99 -50.89 -36.64
CA ILE A 48 -24.94 -50.63 -35.54
C ILE A 48 -24.17 -50.17 -34.29
N GLU A 49 -23.07 -50.86 -33.96
CA GLU A 49 -22.22 -50.49 -32.84
C GLU A 49 -21.61 -49.10 -33.03
N ALA A 50 -21.10 -48.79 -34.23
CA ALA A 50 -20.58 -47.47 -34.55
C ALA A 50 -21.65 -46.36 -34.45
N GLN A 51 -22.88 -46.63 -34.89
CA GLN A 51 -23.99 -45.68 -34.75
C GLN A 51 -24.36 -45.44 -33.28
N ARG A 52 -24.42 -46.51 -32.48
CA ARG A 52 -24.68 -46.42 -31.04
C ARG A 52 -23.63 -45.60 -30.32
N LEU A 53 -22.35 -45.83 -30.59
CA LEU A 53 -21.25 -45.08 -29.98
C LEU A 53 -21.30 -43.59 -30.33
N ARG A 54 -21.62 -43.25 -31.60
CA ARG A 54 -21.79 -41.85 -32.01
C ARG A 54 -22.95 -41.18 -31.28
N TYR A 55 -24.07 -41.88 -31.13
CA TYR A 55 -25.23 -41.37 -30.42
C TYR A 55 -24.94 -41.16 -28.93
N GLU A 56 -24.23 -42.08 -28.29
CA GLU A 56 -23.78 -41.95 -26.90
C GLU A 56 -22.81 -40.75 -26.72
N ASP A 57 -21.88 -40.54 -27.64
CA ASP A 57 -20.98 -39.37 -27.63
C ASP A 57 -21.73 -38.04 -27.82
N GLU A 58 -22.72 -37.99 -28.71
CA GLU A 58 -23.59 -36.81 -28.88
C GLU A 58 -24.38 -36.48 -27.62
N LEU A 59 -24.96 -37.49 -26.96
CA LEU A 59 -25.65 -37.32 -25.68
C LEU A 59 -24.71 -36.85 -24.58
N ALA A 60 -23.49 -37.39 -24.52
CA ALA A 60 -22.48 -36.97 -23.55
C ALA A 60 -22.09 -35.50 -23.75
N LYS A 61 -21.91 -35.06 -25.01
CA LYS A 61 -21.63 -33.65 -25.33
C LYS A 61 -22.77 -32.73 -24.92
N LYS A 62 -24.03 -33.13 -25.18
CA LYS A 62 -25.21 -32.34 -24.76
C LYS A 62 -25.29 -32.19 -23.25
N ARG A 63 -25.16 -33.28 -22.49
CA ARG A 63 -25.14 -33.23 -21.01
C ARG A 63 -24.05 -32.31 -20.48
N LYS A 64 -22.84 -32.43 -21.02
CA LYS A 64 -21.71 -31.58 -20.64
C LYS A 64 -21.95 -30.11 -20.98
N GLN A 65 -22.63 -29.81 -22.08
CA GLN A 65 -22.98 -28.44 -22.44
C GLN A 65 -24.04 -27.87 -21.50
N GLU A 66 -25.07 -28.64 -21.17
CA GLU A 66 -26.11 -28.25 -20.20
C GLU A 66 -25.52 -28.01 -18.81
N GLU A 67 -24.61 -28.88 -18.34
CA GLU A 67 -23.91 -28.69 -17.07
C GLU A 67 -23.10 -27.39 -17.03
N ARG A 68 -22.33 -27.12 -18.09
CA ARG A 68 -21.57 -25.86 -18.23
C ARG A 68 -22.47 -24.64 -18.32
N GLU A 69 -23.64 -24.75 -18.93
CA GLU A 69 -24.63 -23.67 -18.97
C GLU A 69 -25.25 -23.42 -17.59
N ALA A 70 -25.59 -24.48 -16.85
CA ALA A 70 -26.10 -24.38 -15.49
C ALA A 70 -25.06 -23.78 -14.53
N GLU A 71 -23.80 -24.17 -14.67
CA GLU A 71 -22.68 -23.61 -13.90
C GLU A 71 -22.51 -22.12 -14.18
N ARG A 72 -22.46 -21.71 -15.45
CA ARG A 72 -22.41 -20.29 -15.83
C ARG A 72 -23.57 -19.47 -15.28
N ARG A 73 -24.78 -20.06 -15.20
CA ARG A 73 -25.94 -19.39 -14.59
C ARG A 73 -25.76 -19.19 -13.08
N ARG A 74 -25.29 -20.22 -12.36
CA ARG A 74 -24.99 -20.12 -10.92
C ARG A 74 -23.91 -19.08 -10.65
N ASP A 75 -22.84 -19.07 -11.43
CA ASP A 75 -21.76 -18.10 -11.29
C ASP A 75 -22.26 -16.67 -11.54
N ALA A 76 -23.07 -16.47 -12.59
CA ALA A 76 -23.67 -15.17 -12.88
C ALA A 76 -24.63 -14.70 -11.76
N GLU A 77 -25.39 -15.60 -11.15
CA GLU A 77 -26.24 -15.28 -9.99
C GLU A 77 -25.40 -14.92 -8.76
N LEU A 78 -24.30 -15.64 -8.50
CA LEU A 78 -23.38 -15.33 -7.40
C LEU A 78 -22.75 -13.94 -7.58
N VAL A 79 -22.30 -13.60 -8.79
CA VAL A 79 -21.75 -12.26 -9.09
C VAL A 79 -22.81 -11.19 -8.85
N ARG A 80 -24.04 -11.36 -9.34
CA ARG A 80 -25.14 -10.42 -9.07
C ARG A 80 -25.41 -10.24 -7.57
N MET A 81 -25.39 -11.33 -6.80
CA MET A 81 -25.57 -11.27 -5.35
C MET A 81 -24.42 -10.52 -4.67
N GLN A 82 -23.18 -10.70 -5.14
CA GLN A 82 -22.02 -9.95 -4.65
C GLN A 82 -22.12 -8.46 -4.97
N GLU A 83 -22.54 -8.09 -6.18
CA GLU A 83 -22.78 -6.71 -6.60
C GLU A 83 -23.86 -6.04 -5.74
N ILE A 84 -25.00 -6.71 -5.51
CA ILE A 84 -26.07 -6.22 -4.63
C ILE A 84 -25.54 -6.05 -3.19
N GLY A 85 -24.74 -7.01 -2.71
CA GLY A 85 -24.09 -6.94 -1.40
C GLY A 85 -23.09 -5.79 -1.28
N ALA A 86 -22.36 -5.47 -2.36
CA ALA A 86 -21.44 -4.34 -2.41
C ALA A 86 -22.20 -3.01 -2.40
N LEU A 87 -23.25 -2.87 -3.21
CA LEU A 87 -24.11 -1.68 -3.23
C LEU A 87 -24.76 -1.41 -1.87
N LYS A 88 -25.26 -2.45 -1.18
CA LYS A 88 -25.81 -2.31 0.17
C LYS A 88 -24.75 -1.84 1.18
N ARG A 89 -23.52 -2.37 1.10
CA ARG A 89 -22.40 -1.95 1.96
C ARG A 89 -22.02 -0.50 1.70
N GLU A 90 -21.98 -0.08 0.44
CA GLU A 90 -21.69 1.31 0.08
C GLU A 90 -22.78 2.27 0.59
N GLN A 91 -24.06 1.91 0.43
CA GLN A 91 -25.16 2.70 0.98
C GLN A 91 -25.12 2.80 2.51
N ALA A 92 -24.81 1.70 3.19
CA ALA A 92 -24.64 1.69 4.64
C ALA A 92 -23.49 2.62 5.08
N ARG A 93 -22.36 2.57 4.38
CA ARG A 93 -21.21 3.45 4.63
C ARG A 93 -21.56 4.92 4.46
N ARG A 94 -22.22 5.28 3.35
CA ARG A 94 -22.70 6.66 3.11
C ARG A 94 -23.67 7.12 4.21
N ALA A 95 -24.59 6.26 4.64
CA ALA A 95 -25.50 6.56 5.73
C ALA A 95 -24.78 6.75 7.08
N THR A 96 -23.73 5.96 7.36
CA THR A 96 -22.91 6.15 8.56
C THR A 96 -22.10 7.43 8.51
N GLU A 97 -21.50 7.77 7.36
CA GLU A 97 -20.75 9.01 7.17
C GLU A 97 -21.64 10.24 7.37
N GLN A 98 -22.87 10.21 6.83
CA GLN A 98 -23.85 11.28 7.07
C GLN A 98 -24.20 11.44 8.55
N LYS A 99 -24.41 10.34 9.28
CA LYS A 99 -24.67 10.39 10.72
C LYS A 99 -23.50 10.96 11.52
N ILE A 100 -22.27 10.60 11.15
CA ILE A 100 -21.05 11.12 11.80
C ILE A 100 -20.95 12.63 11.57
N LEU A 101 -21.14 13.09 10.33
CA LEU A 101 -21.13 14.51 10.00
C LEU A 101 -22.20 15.29 10.77
N GLU A 102 -23.42 14.74 10.89
CA GLU A 102 -24.48 15.35 11.69
C GLU A 102 -24.10 15.44 13.18
N GLN A 103 -23.51 14.39 13.75
CA GLN A 103 -23.01 14.38 15.13
C GLN A 103 -21.88 15.39 15.34
N GLU A 104 -20.94 15.52 14.41
CA GLU A 104 -19.87 16.53 14.46
C GLU A 104 -20.44 17.95 14.41
N LEU A 105 -21.43 18.19 13.55
CA LEU A 105 -22.07 19.51 13.45
C LEU A 105 -22.85 19.86 14.73
N GLN A 106 -23.49 18.86 15.37
CA GLN A 106 -24.14 19.03 16.67
C GLN A 106 -23.14 19.34 17.78
N THR A 107 -22.06 18.54 17.89
CA THR A 107 -21.03 18.75 18.92
C THR A 107 -20.31 20.09 18.75
N LEU A 108 -20.04 20.53 17.52
CA LEU A 108 -19.49 21.86 17.25
C LEU A 108 -20.43 22.98 17.68
N LYS A 109 -21.74 22.84 17.41
CA LYS A 109 -22.76 23.82 17.85
C LYS A 109 -22.85 23.89 19.37
N GLU A 110 -22.81 22.75 20.05
CA GLU A 110 -22.81 22.69 21.52
C GLU A 110 -21.55 23.32 22.10
N ARG A 111 -20.38 22.99 21.55
CA ARG A 111 -19.11 23.58 21.97
C ARG A 111 -19.10 25.09 21.81
N ALA A 112 -19.58 25.60 20.67
CA ALA A 112 -19.70 27.03 20.45
C ALA A 112 -20.68 27.72 21.42
N LYS A 113 -21.72 27.03 21.89
CA LYS A 113 -22.61 27.54 22.95
C LYS A 113 -21.89 27.58 24.30
N ASN A 114 -21.24 26.48 24.70
CA ASN A 114 -20.47 26.41 25.95
C ASN A 114 -19.35 27.45 25.99
N ASP A 115 -18.64 27.67 24.87
CA ASP A 115 -17.61 28.70 24.76
C ASP A 115 -18.19 30.12 24.93
N ARG A 116 -19.41 30.37 24.43
CA ARG A 116 -20.09 31.65 24.66
C ARG A 116 -20.52 31.83 26.11
N GLU A 117 -20.99 30.78 26.76
CA GLU A 117 -21.40 30.82 28.18
C GLU A 117 -20.19 31.03 29.09
N THR A 118 -19.14 30.24 28.91
CA THR A 118 -17.88 30.39 29.66
C THR A 118 -17.25 31.76 29.44
N ASN A 119 -17.25 32.28 28.21
CA ASN A 119 -16.74 33.63 27.95
C ASN A 119 -17.57 34.72 28.67
N LYS A 120 -18.90 34.59 28.71
CA LYS A 120 -19.75 35.51 29.46
C LYS A 120 -19.46 35.42 30.96
N GLU A 121 -19.35 34.22 31.50
CA GLU A 121 -19.10 33.99 32.92
C GLU A 121 -17.71 34.47 33.34
N ASN A 122 -16.69 34.20 32.54
CA ASN A 122 -15.33 34.72 32.72
C ASN A 122 -15.29 36.25 32.64
N ALA A 123 -16.02 36.87 31.70
CA ALA A 123 -16.11 38.32 31.61
C ALA A 123 -16.77 38.93 32.87
N ILE A 124 -17.84 38.32 33.38
CA ILE A 124 -18.51 38.75 34.61
C ILE A 124 -17.59 38.54 35.83
N SER A 125 -16.91 37.40 35.93
CA SER A 125 -15.98 37.09 37.02
C SER A 125 -14.81 38.06 37.04
N ASN A 126 -14.17 38.30 35.89
CA ASN A 126 -13.09 39.27 35.76
C ASN A 126 -13.55 40.71 36.03
N ALA A 127 -14.77 41.09 35.62
CA ALA A 127 -15.33 42.40 35.94
C ALA A 127 -15.55 42.56 37.45
N LYS A 128 -16.06 41.52 38.13
CA LYS A 128 -16.21 41.49 39.59
C LYS A 128 -14.85 41.55 40.30
N ALA A 129 -13.86 40.79 39.83
CA ALA A 129 -12.50 40.81 40.37
C ALA A 129 -11.87 42.20 40.26
N LYS A 130 -11.96 42.83 39.08
CA LYS A 130 -11.48 44.20 38.86
C LYS A 130 -12.22 45.23 39.71
N ALA A 131 -13.54 45.10 39.88
CA ALA A 131 -14.31 45.97 40.76
C ALA A 131 -13.92 45.79 42.23
N HIS A 132 -13.59 44.56 42.65
CA HIS A 132 -13.13 44.26 44.00
C HIS A 132 -11.71 44.78 44.24
N GLU A 133 -10.81 44.61 43.28
CA GLU A 133 -9.45 45.18 43.30
C GLU A 133 -9.50 46.71 43.35
N ALA A 134 -10.36 47.36 42.55
CA ALA A 134 -10.51 48.81 42.58
C ALA A 134 -10.98 49.31 43.95
N LYS A 135 -11.93 48.61 44.61
CA LYS A 135 -12.35 48.94 45.98
C LYS A 135 -11.22 48.79 47.00
N LEU A 136 -10.46 47.69 46.94
CA LEU A 136 -9.31 47.48 47.83
C LEU A 136 -8.22 48.52 47.59
N THR A 137 -8.01 48.92 46.33
CA THR A 137 -7.03 49.94 45.94
C THR A 137 -7.48 51.31 46.41
N GLU A 138 -8.76 51.67 46.28
CA GLU A 138 -9.31 52.93 46.78
C GLU A 138 -9.21 53.03 48.32
N ASP A 139 -9.45 51.94 49.04
CA ASP A 139 -9.28 51.87 50.50
C ASP A 139 -7.81 51.95 50.93
N TYR A 140 -6.90 51.33 50.17
CA TYR A 140 -5.45 51.41 50.41
C TYR A 140 -4.92 52.81 50.09
N GLU A 141 -5.30 53.38 48.95
CA GLU A 141 -4.95 54.73 48.55
C GLU A 141 -5.49 55.76 49.54
N ARG A 142 -6.73 55.64 50.05
CA ARG A 142 -7.23 56.53 51.11
C ARG A 142 -6.37 56.52 52.37
N ARG A 143 -5.94 55.34 52.82
CA ARG A 143 -5.08 55.22 54.01
C ARG A 143 -3.69 55.77 53.74
N MET A 144 -3.15 55.46 52.57
CA MET A 144 -1.84 55.93 52.14
C MET A 144 -1.85 57.44 51.87
N LEU A 145 -2.93 58.03 51.35
CA LEU A 145 -3.05 59.48 51.14
C LEU A 145 -3.03 60.26 52.46
N VAL A 146 -3.58 59.68 53.53
CA VAL A 146 -3.52 60.26 54.88
C VAL A 146 -2.10 60.22 55.44
N GLU A 147 -1.33 59.17 55.15
CA GLU A 147 0.10 59.07 55.52
C GLU A 147 1.01 59.95 54.64
N LEU A 148 0.75 60.01 53.32
CA LEU A 148 1.50 60.80 52.35
C LEU A 148 1.18 62.30 52.44
N MET A 149 -0.03 62.71 52.82
CA MET A 149 -0.34 64.13 53.09
C MET A 149 0.59 64.75 54.14
N ASN A 150 1.10 63.93 55.07
CA ASN A 150 2.04 64.36 56.10
C ASN A 150 3.52 64.26 55.65
N GLY A 151 3.83 63.48 54.62
CA GLY A 151 5.22 63.21 54.19
C GLY A 151 5.62 63.73 52.80
N GLU A 152 4.67 64.10 51.93
CA GLU A 152 4.92 64.35 50.50
C GLU A 152 4.84 65.80 50.02
N LYS A 153 4.43 66.76 50.86
CA LYS A 153 4.50 68.19 50.48
C LYS A 153 5.92 68.64 50.09
N GLU A 154 6.95 67.97 50.62
CA GLU A 154 8.35 68.34 50.41
C GLU A 154 9.01 67.62 49.22
N LYS A 155 8.51 66.43 48.80
CA LYS A 155 9.14 65.61 47.74
C LYS A 155 8.54 65.84 46.36
N TRP A 156 7.24 66.15 46.28
CA TRP A 156 6.54 66.38 45.02
C TRP A 156 7.01 67.64 44.26
N LEU A 157 7.55 68.65 44.97
CA LEU A 157 8.10 69.86 44.36
C LEU A 157 9.45 69.60 43.64
N ALA A 158 10.22 68.61 44.07
CA ALA A 158 11.53 68.30 43.51
C ALA A 158 11.47 67.38 42.28
N ALA A 159 10.46 66.51 42.22
CA ALA A 159 10.30 65.52 41.15
C ALA A 159 9.64 66.10 39.88
N ILE A 160 8.72 67.06 40.02
CA ILE A 160 8.03 67.71 38.88
C ILE A 160 9.03 68.45 37.97
N ASN A 161 10.07 69.06 38.55
CA ASN A 161 10.99 69.92 37.79
C ASN A 161 12.07 69.13 37.02
N THR A 162 12.31 67.86 37.38
CA THR A 162 13.36 67.02 36.80
C THR A 162 12.84 66.07 35.72
N THR A 163 11.57 65.65 35.82
CA THR A 163 10.95 64.73 34.84
C THR A 163 10.39 65.44 33.61
N PHE A 164 10.05 66.73 33.70
CA PHE A 164 9.59 67.51 32.54
C PHE A 164 10.70 67.82 31.51
N GLN A 165 11.99 67.77 31.89
CA GLN A 165 13.09 68.16 31.00
C GLN A 165 13.57 67.05 30.03
N HIS A 166 13.21 65.77 30.26
CA HIS A 166 13.68 64.67 29.40
C HIS A 166 12.66 64.20 28.35
N ILE A 167 11.36 64.45 28.54
CA ILE A 167 10.32 63.97 27.62
C ILE A 167 10.08 64.96 26.47
N GLU A 168 10.25 66.27 26.70
CA GLU A 168 10.01 67.28 25.66
C GLU A 168 11.13 67.36 24.60
N GLY A 169 12.37 66.99 24.96
CA GLY A 169 13.54 67.10 24.07
C GLY A 169 13.68 65.96 23.04
N GLY A 170 13.28 64.73 23.39
CA GLY A 170 13.46 63.55 22.53
C GLY A 170 12.51 63.48 21.33
N LEU A 171 11.27 63.93 21.51
CA LEU A 171 10.26 63.92 20.44
C LEU A 171 10.46 65.08 19.45
N ARG A 172 10.89 66.26 19.95
CA ARG A 172 11.19 67.42 19.09
C ARG A 172 12.45 67.23 18.26
N THR A 173 13.50 66.60 18.81
CA THR A 173 14.74 66.31 18.06
C THR A 173 14.57 65.25 16.98
N LEU A 174 13.60 64.33 17.14
CA LEU A 174 13.19 63.40 16.07
C LEU A 174 12.41 64.10 14.95
N LEU A 175 11.75 65.22 15.21
CA LEU A 175 10.98 65.99 14.22
C LEU A 175 11.78 67.09 13.52
N THR A 176 12.87 67.58 14.11
CA THR A 176 13.71 68.65 13.52
C THR A 176 14.90 68.13 12.72
N ASP A 177 15.43 66.96 13.07
CA ASP A 177 16.62 66.40 12.41
C ASP A 177 16.22 65.34 11.37
N ARG A 178 16.32 65.74 10.09
CA ARG A 178 15.97 64.89 8.93
C ARG A 178 16.74 63.57 8.93
N SER A 179 17.96 63.54 9.48
CA SER A 179 18.80 62.34 9.54
C SER A 179 18.30 61.31 10.55
N LYS A 180 17.90 61.77 11.75
CA LYS A 180 17.36 60.92 12.82
C LYS A 180 15.96 60.42 12.53
N LEU A 181 15.15 61.24 11.86
CA LEU A 181 13.83 60.84 11.36
C LEU A 181 13.95 59.72 10.31
N VAL A 182 14.88 59.86 9.35
CA VAL A 182 15.16 58.81 8.35
C VAL A 182 15.67 57.54 9.01
N MET A 183 16.52 57.63 10.04
CA MET A 183 16.98 56.47 10.81
C MET A 183 15.84 55.79 11.59
N GLY A 184 14.95 56.56 12.21
CA GLY A 184 13.78 56.03 12.93
C GLY A 184 12.78 55.33 11.99
N ILE A 185 12.44 55.97 10.88
CA ILE A 185 11.59 55.36 9.85
C ILE A 185 12.28 54.13 9.24
N GLY A 186 13.57 54.23 8.91
CA GLY A 186 14.37 53.11 8.41
C GLY A 186 14.39 51.92 9.36
N GLY A 187 14.48 52.15 10.67
CA GLY A 187 14.41 51.11 11.70
C GLY A 187 13.03 50.43 11.75
N VAL A 188 11.94 51.22 11.73
CA VAL A 188 10.57 50.68 11.73
C VAL A 188 10.26 49.90 10.45
N THR A 189 10.69 50.41 9.29
CA THR A 189 10.50 49.75 7.99
C THR A 189 11.35 48.48 7.90
N ALA A 190 12.59 48.48 8.39
CA ALA A 190 13.43 47.29 8.44
C ALA A 190 12.85 46.21 9.36
N LEU A 191 12.28 46.58 10.51
CA LEU A 191 11.57 45.65 11.39
C LEU A 191 10.32 45.06 10.71
N ALA A 192 9.51 45.91 10.06
CA ALA A 192 8.33 45.46 9.33
C ALA A 192 8.70 44.53 8.16
N ALA A 193 9.74 44.87 7.38
CA ALA A 193 10.25 44.04 6.29
C ALA A 193 10.85 42.71 6.80
N GLY A 194 11.54 42.73 7.94
CA GLY A 194 12.06 41.52 8.61
C GLY A 194 10.95 40.58 9.07
N VAL A 195 9.89 41.12 9.69
CA VAL A 195 8.72 40.33 10.10
C VAL A 195 7.96 39.77 8.89
N TYR A 196 7.84 40.54 7.80
CA TYR A 196 7.15 40.10 6.60
C TYR A 196 7.93 39.01 5.84
N THR A 197 9.23 39.20 5.65
CA THR A 197 10.11 38.23 4.98
C THR A 197 10.22 36.92 5.75
N THR A 198 10.27 36.95 7.08
CA THR A 198 10.29 35.72 7.91
C THR A 198 8.97 34.98 7.88
N ARG A 199 7.83 35.69 7.93
CA ARG A 199 6.49 35.07 7.91
C ARG A 199 6.21 34.35 6.58
N GLU A 200 6.50 34.98 5.46
CA GLU A 200 6.22 34.38 4.14
C GLU A 200 7.35 33.51 3.60
N GLY A 201 8.60 33.78 4.01
CA GLY A 201 9.72 32.86 3.79
C GLY A 201 9.52 31.51 4.50
N ALA A 202 8.91 31.50 5.69
CA ALA A 202 8.65 30.27 6.43
C ALA A 202 7.64 29.34 5.73
N ARG A 203 6.59 29.88 5.07
CA ARG A 203 5.62 29.05 4.34
C ARG A 203 6.21 28.34 3.13
N VAL A 204 7.03 29.05 2.35
CA VAL A 204 7.63 28.49 1.12
C VAL A 204 8.72 27.48 1.46
N THR A 205 9.52 27.75 2.51
CA THR A 205 10.54 26.82 2.99
C THR A 205 9.93 25.55 3.60
N TRP A 206 8.80 25.62 4.32
CA TRP A 206 8.14 24.46 4.92
C TRP A 206 7.72 23.38 3.91
N GLY A 207 7.25 23.80 2.72
CA GLY A 207 6.88 22.87 1.64
C GLY A 207 8.08 22.14 1.02
N TYR A 208 9.22 22.83 0.87
CA TYR A 208 10.45 22.24 0.34
C TYR A 208 11.16 21.34 1.36
N VAL A 209 11.12 21.75 2.63
CA VAL A 209 11.60 21.04 3.81
C VAL A 209 10.88 19.69 3.93
N ASN A 210 9.54 19.64 3.89
CA ASN A 210 8.80 18.37 3.97
C ASN A 210 9.12 17.39 2.83
N ARG A 211 9.35 17.90 1.61
CA ARG A 211 9.73 17.08 0.44
C ARG A 211 11.14 16.47 0.58
N ILE A 212 11.99 17.03 1.44
CA ILE A 212 13.33 16.52 1.75
C ILE A 212 13.37 15.73 3.07
N LEU A 213 12.49 16.03 4.03
CA LEU A 213 12.61 15.61 5.42
C LEU A 213 11.66 14.49 5.87
N GLY A 214 10.64 14.14 5.09
CA GLY A 214 9.68 13.10 5.46
C GLY A 214 10.07 11.70 5.00
N GLN A 215 10.09 10.73 5.92
CA GLN A 215 9.88 9.32 5.57
C GLN A 215 8.43 9.19 5.05
N PRO A 216 8.20 8.62 3.85
CA PRO A 216 6.84 8.48 3.32
C PRO A 216 5.97 7.59 4.22
N SER A 217 4.67 7.88 4.24
CA SER A 217 3.71 7.36 5.23
C SER A 217 3.56 5.84 5.25
N LEU A 218 3.92 5.15 4.17
CA LEU A 218 3.83 3.69 4.04
C LEU A 218 5.04 2.94 4.64
N ILE A 219 6.12 3.64 4.96
CA ILE A 219 7.33 2.99 5.47
C ILE A 219 7.21 2.90 6.99
N ARG A 220 7.17 1.67 7.51
CA ARG A 220 7.14 1.38 8.95
C ARG A 220 8.52 1.50 9.59
N GLU A 221 9.54 0.98 8.91
CA GLU A 221 10.93 0.99 9.40
C GLU A 221 11.88 1.44 8.29
N SER A 222 12.88 2.27 8.60
CA SER A 222 13.95 2.58 7.66
C SER A 222 15.29 2.83 8.35
N SER A 223 16.40 2.57 7.64
CA SER A 223 17.75 2.94 8.09
C SER A 223 18.18 4.34 7.69
N MET A 224 17.38 5.04 6.87
CA MET A 224 17.71 6.40 6.45
C MET A 224 17.60 7.35 7.64
N ARG A 225 18.64 8.17 7.85
CA ARG A 225 18.63 9.19 8.91
C ARG A 225 17.51 10.19 8.62
N LYS A 226 16.62 10.39 9.61
CA LYS A 226 15.50 11.36 9.56
C LYS A 226 15.96 12.82 9.47
N PHE A 227 17.25 13.11 9.63
CA PHE A 227 17.81 14.47 9.59
C PHE A 227 19.17 14.52 8.89
N PRO A 228 19.25 15.03 7.65
CA PRO A 228 20.50 15.51 7.09
C PRO A 228 20.67 16.98 7.51
N LEU A 229 21.18 17.26 8.71
CA LEU A 229 21.62 18.62 9.03
C LEU A 229 22.88 18.93 8.21
N PRO A 230 22.88 19.95 7.33
CA PRO A 230 24.08 20.37 6.62
C PRO A 230 24.92 21.23 7.58
N GLY A 231 25.99 20.67 8.15
CA GLY A 231 26.92 21.45 8.98
C GLY A 231 27.77 20.67 9.98
N LEU A 232 27.37 19.46 10.38
CA LEU A 232 28.15 18.64 11.32
C LEU A 232 29.20 17.77 10.60
N LYS A 233 30.20 18.41 9.99
CA LYS A 233 31.47 17.77 9.64
C LYS A 233 32.38 17.68 10.88
N ALA A 234 31.95 16.98 11.94
CA ALA A 234 32.83 16.53 13.03
C ALA A 234 32.01 15.87 14.15
N LEU A 235 31.44 14.69 13.90
CA LEU A 235 31.37 13.69 14.95
C LEU A 235 31.80 12.37 14.34
N LYS A 236 33.00 11.93 14.73
CA LYS A 236 33.46 10.56 14.53
C LYS A 236 32.33 9.62 14.99
N PRO A 237 32.08 8.53 14.26
CA PRO A 237 31.00 7.63 14.58
C PRO A 237 31.24 7.11 16.01
N SER A 238 30.32 7.39 16.93
CA SER A 238 29.99 6.37 17.89
C SER A 238 29.30 5.29 17.08
N SER A 239 30.12 4.39 16.55
CA SER A 239 29.72 3.01 16.43
C SER A 239 29.20 2.63 17.81
N ALA A 240 27.89 2.76 18.00
CA ALA A 240 27.17 1.83 18.85
C ALA A 240 27.41 0.46 18.20
N SER A 241 28.60 -0.07 18.51
CA SER A 241 28.89 -1.47 18.65
C SER A 241 27.87 -1.98 19.66
N LEU A 242 26.65 -2.19 19.19
CA LEU A 242 25.87 -3.33 19.65
C LEU A 242 26.71 -4.54 19.21
N SER A 243 27.43 -5.03 20.21
CA SER A 243 28.31 -6.17 20.20
C SER A 243 27.77 -7.33 19.37
N GLY A 244 28.62 -7.84 18.49
CA GLY A 244 28.82 -9.28 18.33
C GLY A 244 27.79 -10.02 17.50
N GLY A 245 27.94 -9.94 16.18
CA GLY A 245 27.33 -10.89 15.25
C GLY A 245 27.66 -10.49 13.81
N ALA A 246 28.67 -11.12 13.21
CA ALA A 246 29.05 -10.86 11.84
C ALA A 246 28.03 -11.52 10.89
N GLY A 247 27.03 -10.75 10.44
CA GLY A 247 26.08 -11.22 9.43
C GLY A 247 25.21 -12.39 9.94
N PHE A 248 24.80 -13.27 9.01
CA PHE A 248 23.91 -14.44 9.19
C PHE A 248 24.34 -15.50 10.25
N GLU A 249 24.97 -15.10 11.35
CA GLU A 249 25.26 -15.88 12.55
C GLU A 249 24.01 -16.09 13.41
N ASN A 250 23.14 -15.06 13.52
CA ASN A 250 21.88 -15.14 14.26
C ASN A 250 20.74 -15.79 13.46
N VAL A 251 20.99 -16.21 12.22
CA VAL A 251 19.98 -16.77 11.32
C VAL A 251 20.42 -18.16 10.86
N ILE A 252 19.74 -19.19 11.37
CA ILE A 252 20.01 -20.57 11.00
C ILE A 252 19.34 -20.85 9.65
N LEU A 253 20.16 -20.98 8.60
CA LEU A 253 19.74 -21.29 7.25
C LEU A 253 20.40 -22.56 6.76
N HIS A 254 19.71 -23.29 5.88
CA HIS A 254 20.33 -24.40 5.16
C HIS A 254 21.61 -23.90 4.43
N PRO A 255 22.74 -24.63 4.48
CA PRO A 255 24.03 -24.13 3.99
C PRO A 255 24.01 -23.66 2.53
N SER A 256 23.23 -24.32 1.66
CA SER A 256 23.08 -23.89 0.26
C SER A 256 22.35 -22.55 0.13
N LEU A 257 21.33 -22.32 0.95
CA LEU A 257 20.56 -21.07 0.96
C LEU A 257 21.40 -19.92 1.53
N LYS A 258 22.14 -20.19 2.62
CA LYS A 258 23.08 -19.22 3.20
C LYS A 258 24.07 -18.72 2.15
N ARG A 259 24.75 -19.63 1.43
CA ARG A 259 25.70 -19.27 0.36
C ARG A 259 25.06 -18.43 -0.74
N ARG A 260 23.84 -18.79 -1.18
CA ARG A 260 23.10 -18.03 -2.21
C ARG A 260 22.78 -16.62 -1.75
N ILE A 261 22.26 -16.46 -0.53
CA ILE A 261 21.90 -15.15 0.02
C ILE A 261 23.15 -14.30 0.24
N GLU A 262 24.25 -14.87 0.70
CA GLU A 262 25.53 -14.15 0.85
C GLU A 262 26.09 -13.67 -0.48
N HIS A 263 26.02 -14.50 -1.51
CA HIS A 263 26.41 -14.12 -2.86
C HIS A 263 25.53 -12.97 -3.37
N LEU A 264 24.22 -13.05 -3.15
CA LEU A 264 23.28 -11.99 -3.51
C LEU A 264 23.56 -10.69 -2.74
N ALA A 265 23.80 -10.74 -1.43
CA ALA A 265 24.10 -9.56 -0.62
C ALA A 265 25.36 -8.84 -1.12
N ARG A 266 26.42 -9.59 -1.44
CA ARG A 266 27.67 -9.03 -2.00
C ARG A 266 27.47 -8.43 -3.38
N ALA A 267 26.71 -9.11 -4.24
CA ALA A 267 26.44 -8.63 -5.57
C ALA A 267 25.56 -7.36 -5.55
N THR A 268 24.58 -7.29 -4.65
CA THR A 268 23.69 -6.14 -4.50
C THR A 268 24.38 -4.92 -3.89
N ALA A 269 25.39 -5.12 -3.03
CA ALA A 269 26.18 -4.02 -2.46
C ALA A 269 26.85 -3.12 -3.51
N ASN A 270 27.23 -3.70 -4.65
CA ASN A 270 27.92 -3.01 -5.74
C ASN A 270 26.98 -2.53 -6.86
N THR A 271 25.66 -2.74 -6.73
CA THR A 271 24.69 -2.43 -7.79
C THR A 271 24.69 -0.95 -8.16
N LYS A 272 24.70 -0.05 -7.17
CA LYS A 272 24.64 1.39 -7.42
C LYS A 272 25.92 1.95 -8.04
N SER A 273 27.09 1.42 -7.67
CA SER A 273 28.37 1.88 -8.21
C SER A 273 28.60 1.44 -9.66
N HIS A 274 28.01 0.31 -10.08
CA HIS A 274 28.17 -0.26 -11.42
C HIS A 274 26.93 -0.08 -12.31
N ASP A 275 25.95 0.73 -11.89
CA ASP A 275 24.66 0.91 -12.58
C ASP A 275 24.01 -0.41 -13.02
N ALA A 276 24.12 -1.43 -12.16
CA ALA A 276 23.60 -2.75 -12.45
C ALA A 276 22.06 -2.79 -12.33
N PRO A 277 21.37 -3.66 -13.08
CA PRO A 277 19.91 -3.71 -13.07
C PRO A 277 19.35 -4.03 -11.68
N PHE A 278 18.16 -3.51 -11.40
CA PHE A 278 17.42 -3.80 -10.17
C PHE A 278 17.19 -5.30 -10.01
N ARG A 279 17.45 -5.82 -8.81
CA ARG A 279 17.22 -7.23 -8.46
C ARG A 279 16.01 -7.35 -7.56
N ASN A 280 15.05 -8.16 -7.99
CA ASN A 280 13.86 -8.48 -7.21
C ASN A 280 14.01 -9.86 -6.58
N MET A 281 13.64 -10.00 -5.31
CA MET A 281 13.76 -11.25 -4.55
C MET A 281 12.45 -11.50 -3.81
N LEU A 282 11.94 -12.73 -3.92
CA LEU A 282 10.76 -13.16 -3.20
C LEU A 282 11.15 -14.25 -2.19
N PHE A 283 10.90 -13.97 -0.91
CA PHE A 283 11.01 -14.95 0.16
C PHE A 283 9.61 -15.54 0.40
N TYR A 284 9.45 -16.84 0.20
CA TYR A 284 8.18 -17.55 0.41
C TYR A 284 8.35 -18.70 1.41
N GLY A 285 7.26 -19.07 2.07
CA GLY A 285 7.23 -20.14 3.07
C GLY A 285 6.24 -19.86 4.19
N HIS A 286 6.02 -20.84 5.06
CA HIS A 286 5.10 -20.74 6.20
C HIS A 286 5.38 -19.51 7.09
N PRO A 287 4.37 -18.94 7.77
CA PRO A 287 4.58 -17.88 8.75
C PRO A 287 5.53 -18.37 9.87
N GLY A 288 6.32 -17.46 10.45
CA GLY A 288 7.28 -17.80 11.51
C GLY A 288 8.61 -18.41 11.05
N THR A 289 8.82 -18.64 9.75
CA THR A 289 10.09 -19.18 9.19
C THR A 289 11.24 -18.16 9.09
N GLY A 290 11.09 -16.97 9.67
CA GLY A 290 12.15 -15.96 9.72
C GLY A 290 12.42 -15.22 8.41
N LYS A 291 11.49 -15.23 7.43
CA LYS A 291 11.65 -14.53 6.13
C LYS A 291 12.03 -13.06 6.29
N THR A 292 11.27 -12.31 7.10
CA THR A 292 11.52 -10.89 7.38
C THR A 292 12.86 -10.68 8.11
N LEU A 293 13.25 -11.62 8.98
CA LEU A 293 14.54 -11.58 9.69
C LEU A 293 15.73 -11.74 8.72
N VAL A 294 15.65 -12.72 7.81
CA VAL A 294 16.65 -12.96 6.76
C VAL A 294 16.79 -11.72 5.86
N ALA A 295 15.68 -11.11 5.48
CA ALA A 295 15.65 -9.91 4.66
C ALA A 295 16.38 -8.73 5.33
N ARG A 296 16.10 -8.46 6.62
CA ARG A 296 16.79 -7.43 7.41
C ARG A 296 18.29 -7.67 7.50
N GLU A 297 18.69 -8.92 7.75
CA GLU A 297 20.09 -9.28 7.88
C GLU A 297 20.84 -9.18 6.54
N MET A 298 20.17 -9.50 5.43
CA MET A 298 20.68 -9.28 4.09
C MET A 298 20.95 -7.79 3.81
N ALA A 299 20.04 -6.90 4.20
CA ALA A 299 20.25 -5.46 4.04
C ALA A 299 21.46 -4.97 4.82
N ARG A 300 21.58 -5.36 6.10
CA ARG A 300 22.75 -5.04 6.93
C ARG A 300 24.05 -5.50 6.30
N LYS A 301 24.09 -6.72 5.76
CA LYS A 301 25.28 -7.28 5.10
C LYS A 301 25.61 -6.60 3.77
N SER A 302 24.60 -6.10 3.05
CA SER A 302 24.80 -5.39 1.77
C SER A 302 25.35 -3.97 1.94
N GLY A 303 25.19 -3.36 3.12
CA GLY A 303 25.60 -1.97 3.38
C GLY A 303 24.72 -0.90 2.72
N LEU A 304 23.63 -1.31 2.05
CA LEU A 304 22.61 -0.42 1.49
C LEU A 304 21.66 0.10 2.59
N ASP A 305 20.98 1.21 2.31
CA ASP A 305 19.87 1.63 3.15
C ASP A 305 18.70 0.64 3.00
N TYR A 306 17.87 0.49 4.03
CA TYR A 306 16.65 -0.32 3.94
C TYR A 306 15.41 0.47 4.32
N ALA A 307 14.29 0.04 3.75
CA ALA A 307 12.95 0.48 4.09
C ALA A 307 12.01 -0.74 4.11
N MET A 308 11.10 -0.79 5.08
CA MET A 308 10.11 -1.86 5.21
C MET A 308 8.69 -1.27 5.17
N MET A 309 7.85 -1.83 4.30
CA MET A 309 6.41 -1.56 4.22
C MET A 309 5.63 -2.88 4.32
N THR A 310 4.37 -2.82 4.75
CA THR A 310 3.47 -3.99 4.80
C THR A 310 2.45 -3.86 3.67
N GLY A 311 2.16 -4.93 2.94
CA GLY A 311 1.18 -4.94 1.86
C GLY A 311 -0.23 -4.57 2.33
N GLY A 312 -0.58 -4.98 3.56
CA GLY A 312 -1.84 -4.59 4.21
C GLY A 312 -2.04 -3.09 4.44
N ASP A 313 -0.97 -2.28 4.47
CA ASP A 313 -1.09 -0.80 4.56
C ASP A 313 -1.40 -0.18 3.20
N VAL A 314 -1.12 -0.90 2.11
CA VAL A 314 -1.29 -0.42 0.73
C VAL A 314 -2.67 -0.75 0.19
N ALA A 315 -3.19 -1.95 0.48
CA ALA A 315 -4.52 -2.40 0.05
C ALA A 315 -5.66 -1.39 0.32
N PRO A 316 -5.81 -0.79 1.52
CA PRO A 316 -6.93 0.12 1.80
C PRO A 316 -6.87 1.48 1.07
N LEU A 317 -5.75 1.83 0.42
CA LEU A 317 -5.56 3.15 -0.20
C LEU A 317 -6.13 3.26 -1.62
N GLY A 318 -6.50 2.14 -2.26
CA GLY A 318 -7.09 2.15 -3.60
C GLY A 318 -6.25 2.92 -4.62
N SER A 319 -6.81 3.96 -5.23
CA SER A 319 -6.13 4.79 -6.25
C SER A 319 -4.97 5.62 -5.69
N GLU A 320 -4.98 5.95 -4.39
CA GLU A 320 -3.90 6.72 -3.75
C GLU A 320 -2.64 5.86 -3.52
N ALA A 321 -2.76 4.53 -3.56
CA ALA A 321 -1.65 3.60 -3.38
C ALA A 321 -0.53 3.86 -4.38
N VAL A 322 -0.87 4.11 -5.66
CA VAL A 322 0.11 4.36 -6.73
C VAL A 322 0.91 5.62 -6.44
N THR A 323 0.25 6.70 -6.04
CA THR A 323 0.89 7.96 -5.66
C THR A 323 1.85 7.77 -4.50
N LYS A 324 1.43 7.03 -3.46
CA LYS A 324 2.27 6.74 -2.29
C LYS A 324 3.46 5.84 -2.60
N ILE A 325 3.29 4.86 -3.49
CA ILE A 325 4.38 4.02 -3.97
C ILE A 325 5.39 4.86 -4.76
N HIS A 326 4.94 5.79 -5.62
CA HIS A 326 5.82 6.72 -6.31
C HIS A 326 6.61 7.62 -5.34
N GLU A 327 5.98 8.12 -4.28
CA GLU A 327 6.66 8.87 -3.22
C GLU A 327 7.80 8.04 -2.57
N ILE A 328 7.59 6.74 -2.34
CA ILE A 328 8.63 5.83 -1.83
C ILE A 328 9.79 5.71 -2.81
N PHE A 329 9.53 5.50 -4.10
CA PHE A 329 10.59 5.38 -5.10
C PHE A 329 11.39 6.67 -5.26
N ASP A 330 10.73 7.83 -5.24
CA ASP A 330 11.41 9.12 -5.32
C ASP A 330 12.21 9.43 -4.06
N TRP A 331 11.74 8.96 -2.90
CA TRP A 331 12.50 9.02 -1.66
C TRP A 331 13.70 8.06 -1.69
N ALA A 332 13.53 6.83 -2.21
CA ALA A 332 14.59 5.84 -2.34
C ALA A 332 15.74 6.33 -3.25
N LYS A 333 15.42 7.01 -4.35
CA LYS A 333 16.41 7.63 -5.27
C LYS A 333 17.31 8.66 -4.58
N LYS A 334 16.87 9.29 -3.49
CA LYS A 334 17.67 10.28 -2.74
C LYS A 334 18.77 9.63 -1.88
N SER A 335 18.69 8.33 -1.59
CA SER A 335 19.72 7.63 -0.82
C SER A 335 21.06 7.64 -1.57
N GLN A 336 22.13 8.04 -0.88
CA GLN A 336 23.49 8.03 -1.43
C GLN A 336 24.05 6.60 -1.55
N LYS A 337 23.65 5.68 -0.67
CA LYS A 337 24.12 4.29 -0.67
C LYS A 337 23.34 3.39 -1.63
N GLY A 338 22.12 3.77 -1.98
CA GLY A 338 21.15 2.87 -2.62
C GLY A 338 20.28 2.20 -1.57
N MET A 339 19.12 1.68 -1.97
CA MET A 339 18.08 1.23 -1.05
C MET A 339 17.54 -0.16 -1.39
N LEU A 340 17.32 -0.97 -0.35
CA LEU A 340 16.52 -2.18 -0.38
C LEU A 340 15.13 -1.89 0.20
N LEU A 341 14.11 -2.02 -0.64
CA LEU A 341 12.71 -1.92 -0.24
C LEU A 341 12.17 -3.33 0.06
N PHE A 342 11.73 -3.53 1.30
CA PHE A 342 11.08 -4.75 1.76
C PHE A 342 9.57 -4.55 1.81
N ILE A 343 8.85 -5.45 1.16
CA ILE A 343 7.40 -5.52 1.16
C ILE A 343 7.03 -6.80 1.90
N ASP A 344 6.62 -6.67 3.16
CA ASP A 344 6.06 -7.79 3.92
C ASP A 344 4.60 -7.99 3.53
N GLU A 345 4.07 -9.21 3.64
CA GLU A 345 2.68 -9.54 3.25
C GLU A 345 2.34 -9.08 1.81
N ALA A 346 3.26 -9.30 0.87
CA ALA A 346 3.08 -8.87 -0.52
C ALA A 346 1.91 -9.57 -1.23
N ASP A 347 1.44 -10.70 -0.70
CA ASP A 347 0.22 -11.39 -1.11
C ASP A 347 -1.04 -10.52 -0.91
N ALA A 348 -1.06 -9.66 0.12
CA ALA A 348 -2.16 -8.70 0.31
C ALA A 348 -2.21 -7.63 -0.79
N PHE A 349 -1.10 -7.36 -1.46
CA PHE A 349 -1.01 -6.40 -2.58
C PHE A 349 -1.26 -7.07 -3.95
N LEU A 350 -0.95 -8.36 -4.10
CA LEU A 350 -0.98 -9.06 -5.39
C LEU A 350 -2.27 -9.86 -5.65
N CYS A 351 -3.12 -10.05 -4.63
CA CYS A 351 -4.36 -10.83 -4.73
C CYS A 351 -5.61 -10.00 -5.05
N GLU A 352 -5.52 -8.67 -5.05
CA GLU A 352 -6.51 -7.77 -5.67
C GLU A 352 -6.11 -7.44 -7.11
#